data_AF-A0A154BR83-F1
#
_entry.id   AF-A0A154BR83-F1
#
_cell.length_a   1.000
_cell.length_b   1.000
_cell.length_c   1.000
_cell.angle_alpha   90.00
_cell.angle_beta   90.00
_cell.angle_gamma   90.00
#
_symmetry.space_group_name_H-M   'P 1'
#
loop_
_entity.id
_entity.type
_entity.pdbx_description
1 polymer ?
#
loop_
_entity_poly.entity_id
_entity_poly.type
_entity_poly.pdbx_seq_one_letter_code
_entity_poly.pdbx_strand_id
1 'polypeptide(L)'
;MAYGKSAVAAKSATGMEEVLVWLREDLMGELEAINQYQVHIDNIDDVEIKELLAHIRDDEKEHVAEITHLIARIDAIQREKFAEDHTMEASERIAGGEDESKVLTVGSMLGRK
;
A
#
# COMPACT_ATOMS: atom_id res chain seq x y z
N MET A 1 -30.61 -27.77 -6.09
CA MET A 1 -31.16 -27.17 -4.86
C MET A 1 -31.08 -25.66 -5.00
N ALA A 2 -32.22 -24.98 -4.99
CA ALA A 2 -32.28 -23.52 -5.01
C ALA A 2 -32.23 -23.02 -3.57
N TYR A 3 -31.28 -22.15 -3.24
CA TYR A 3 -31.27 -21.47 -1.95
C TYR A 3 -31.90 -20.10 -2.12
N GLY A 4 -33.06 -19.95 -1.50
CA GLY A 4 -33.95 -18.82 -1.58
C GLY A 4 -33.43 -17.58 -0.87
N LYS A 5 -33.85 -16.44 -1.42
CA LYS A 5 -33.80 -15.11 -0.82
C LYS A 5 -34.59 -15.09 0.50
N SER A 6 -33.96 -14.64 1.59
CA SER A 6 -34.44 -13.56 2.48
C SER A 6 -33.87 -13.67 3.89
N ALA A 7 -32.97 -12.76 4.24
CA ALA A 7 -33.16 -11.81 5.34
C ALA A 7 -31.95 -10.87 5.33
N VAL A 8 -32.21 -9.56 5.27
CA VAL A 8 -31.20 -8.53 5.50
C VAL A 8 -30.74 -8.70 6.95
N ALA A 9 -29.65 -9.43 7.15
CA ALA A 9 -29.00 -9.53 8.44
C ALA A 9 -28.25 -8.22 8.70
N ALA A 10 -28.57 -7.60 9.83
CA ALA A 10 -27.90 -6.40 10.32
C ALA A 10 -26.38 -6.57 10.26
N LYS A 11 -25.70 -5.52 9.77
CA LYS A 11 -24.25 -5.41 9.65
C LYS A 11 -23.63 -5.76 11.01
N SER A 12 -23.10 -6.98 11.14
CA SER A 12 -22.19 -7.31 12.24
C SER A 12 -21.06 -6.29 12.14
N ALA A 13 -20.73 -5.61 13.24
CA ALA A 13 -19.48 -4.85 13.28
C ALA A 13 -18.37 -5.85 12.93
N THR A 14 -17.70 -5.63 11.82
CA THR A 14 -16.61 -6.48 11.37
C THR A 14 -15.52 -6.48 12.43
N GLY A 15 -15.06 -7.68 12.80
CA GLY A 15 -14.01 -7.81 13.78
C GLY A 15 -12.72 -7.17 13.26
N MET A 16 -11.90 -6.61 14.14
CA MET A 16 -10.61 -6.03 13.74
C MET A 16 -9.71 -7.06 13.02
N GLU A 17 -9.85 -8.35 13.36
CA GLU A 17 -9.18 -9.46 12.68
C GLU A 17 -9.61 -9.59 11.21
N GLU A 18 -10.90 -9.44 10.91
CA GLU A 18 -11.45 -9.49 9.55
C GLU A 18 -10.97 -8.29 8.73
N VAL A 19 -10.97 -7.09 9.32
CA VAL A 19 -10.40 -5.89 8.69
C VAL A 19 -8.93 -6.08 8.33
N LEU A 20 -8.16 -6.71 9.23
CA LEU A 20 -6.75 -6.97 9.00
C LEU A 20 -6.52 -8.00 7.88
N VAL A 21 -7.42 -8.97 7.69
CA VAL A 21 -7.40 -9.87 6.53
C VAL A 21 -7.59 -9.08 5.24
N TRP A 22 -8.61 -8.23 5.17
CA TRP A 22 -8.88 -7.43 3.96
C TRP A 22 -7.73 -6.50 3.60
N LEU A 23 -7.15 -5.79 4.57
CA LEU A 23 -6.00 -4.93 4.30
C LEU A 23 -4.79 -5.70 3.75
N ARG A 24 -4.60 -6.96 4.16
CA ARG A 24 -3.53 -7.81 3.62
C ARG A 24 -3.87 -8.30 2.20
N GLU A 25 -5.13 -8.58 1.92
CA GLU A 25 -5.60 -8.90 0.57
C GLU A 25 -5.44 -7.70 -0.38
N ASP A 26 -5.78 -6.50 0.08
CA ASP A 26 -5.57 -5.25 -0.66
C ASP A 26 -4.07 -5.03 -0.94
N LEU A 27 -3.20 -5.17 0.08
CA LEU A 27 -1.75 -5.09 -0.08
C LEU A 27 -1.20 -6.08 -1.11
N MET A 28 -1.72 -7.32 -1.12
CA MET A 28 -1.35 -8.32 -2.12
C MET A 28 -1.76 -7.88 -3.53
N GLY A 29 -2.96 -7.32 -3.69
CA GLY A 29 -3.45 -6.78 -4.95
C GLY A 29 -2.55 -5.68 -5.50
N GLU A 30 -2.14 -4.73 -4.67
CA GLU A 30 -1.27 -3.63 -5.12
C GLU A 30 0.12 -4.13 -5.55
N LEU A 31 0.69 -5.10 -4.81
CA LEU A 31 1.96 -5.73 -5.20
C LEU A 31 1.85 -6.50 -6.52
N GLU A 32 0.74 -7.19 -6.76
CA GLU A 32 0.47 -7.85 -8.03
C GLU A 32 0.34 -6.84 -9.17
N ALA A 33 -0.38 -5.74 -8.96
CA ALA A 33 -0.55 -4.67 -9.94
C ALA A 33 0.78 -4.03 -10.33
N ILE A 34 1.66 -3.73 -9.36
CA ILE A 34 3.02 -3.22 -9.62
C ILE A 34 3.78 -4.14 -10.57
N ASN A 35 3.80 -5.44 -10.27
CA ASN A 35 4.51 -6.42 -11.08
C ASN A 35 3.89 -6.57 -12.48
N GLN A 36 2.56 -6.60 -12.56
CA GLN A 36 1.84 -6.71 -13.82
C GLN A 36 2.12 -5.51 -14.73
N TYR A 37 2.03 -4.29 -14.20
CA TYR A 37 2.34 -3.09 -14.99
C TYR A 37 3.80 -3.07 -15.43
N GLN A 38 4.75 -3.48 -14.57
CA GLN A 38 6.15 -3.58 -14.96
C GLN A 38 6.35 -4.53 -16.15
N VAL A 39 5.77 -5.72 -16.10
CA VAL A 39 5.82 -6.69 -17.22
C VAL A 39 5.23 -6.08 -18.49
N HIS A 40 4.10 -5.37 -18.40
CA HIS A 40 3.49 -4.72 -19.56
C HIS A 40 4.39 -3.63 -20.14
N ILE A 41 4.95 -2.75 -19.30
CA ILE A 41 5.87 -1.68 -19.72
C ILE A 41 7.07 -2.26 -20.47
N ASP A 42 7.60 -3.39 -20.01
CA ASP A 42 8.76 -4.05 -20.63
C ASP A 42 8.45 -4.68 -21.99
N ASN A 43 7.18 -4.96 -22.28
CA ASN A 43 6.73 -5.65 -23.50
C ASN A 43 5.90 -4.79 -24.46
N ILE A 44 5.69 -3.50 -24.15
CA ILE A 44 4.99 -2.53 -25.01
C ILE A 44 6.01 -1.57 -25.63
N ASP A 45 5.87 -1.32 -26.93
CA ASP A 45 6.72 -0.38 -27.68
C ASP A 45 6.17 1.06 -27.71
N ASP A 46 4.85 1.22 -27.55
CA ASP A 46 4.20 2.53 -27.58
C ASP A 46 4.59 3.37 -26.34
N VAL A 47 5.22 4.51 -26.58
CA VAL A 47 5.77 5.38 -25.54
C VAL A 47 4.68 5.98 -24.66
N GLU A 48 3.57 6.43 -25.26
CA GLU A 48 2.47 7.06 -24.52
C GLU A 48 1.82 6.06 -23.57
N ILE A 49 1.63 4.82 -24.01
CA ILE A 49 1.11 3.74 -23.16
C ILE A 49 2.08 3.41 -22.03
N LYS A 50 3.39 3.32 -22.30
CA LYS A 50 4.38 3.04 -21.24
C LYS A 50 4.40 4.13 -20.18
N GLU A 51 4.35 5.40 -20.57
CA GLU A 51 4.35 6.52 -19.63
C GLU A 51 3.11 6.48 -18.72
N LEU A 52 1.94 6.22 -19.29
CA LEU A 52 0.72 6.06 -18.50
C LEU A 52 0.80 4.87 -17.54
N LEU A 53 1.24 3.70 -18.02
CA LEU A 53 1.37 2.52 -17.15
C LEU A 53 2.45 2.71 -16.07
N ALA A 54 3.53 3.45 -16.36
CA ALA A 54 4.55 3.77 -15.37
C ALA A 54 4.00 4.67 -14.27
N HIS A 55 3.18 5.66 -14.62
CA HIS A 55 2.49 6.50 -13.65
C HIS A 55 1.57 5.66 -12.76
N ILE A 56 0.70 4.82 -13.35
CA ILE A 56 -0.22 3.97 -12.58
C ILE A 56 0.55 3.02 -11.65
N ARG A 57 1.60 2.34 -12.15
CA ARG A 57 2.48 1.48 -11.34
C ARG A 57 3.07 2.21 -10.14
N ASP A 58 3.43 3.48 -10.32
CA ASP A 58 4.03 4.28 -9.25
C ASP A 58 2.98 4.74 -8.23
N ASP A 59 1.73 4.96 -8.63
CA ASP A 59 0.60 5.17 -7.71
C ASP A 59 0.34 3.91 -6.87
N GLU A 60 0.41 2.70 -7.45
CA GLU A 60 0.23 1.46 -6.66
C GLU A 60 1.34 1.27 -5.61
N LYS A 61 2.56 1.79 -5.85
CA LYS A 61 3.63 1.79 -4.82
C LYS A 61 3.29 2.72 -3.67
N GLU A 62 2.60 3.83 -3.93
CA GLU A 62 2.07 4.71 -2.87
C GLU A 62 0.98 3.97 -2.08
N HIS A 63 0.05 3.29 -2.75
CA HIS A 63 -0.99 2.48 -2.09
C HIS A 63 -0.39 1.36 -1.22
N VAL A 64 0.65 0.66 -1.69
CA VAL A 64 1.40 -0.33 -0.89
C VAL A 64 1.91 0.31 0.41
N ALA A 65 2.48 1.51 0.33
CA ALA A 65 2.97 2.21 1.52
C ALA A 65 1.80 2.57 2.46
N GLU A 66 0.73 3.16 1.95
CA GLU A 66 -0.44 3.57 2.76
C GLU A 66 -1.08 2.39 3.48
N ILE A 67 -1.33 1.28 2.77
CA ILE A 67 -1.92 0.07 3.33
C ILE A 67 -0.98 -0.55 4.38
N THR A 68 0.33 -0.57 4.12
CA THR A 68 1.33 -1.05 5.09
C THR A 68 1.29 -0.22 6.38
N HIS A 69 1.15 1.11 6.28
CA HIS A 69 1.00 1.97 7.45
C HIS A 69 -0.31 1.69 8.21
N LEU A 70 -1.42 1.43 7.51
CA LEU A 70 -2.69 1.04 8.15
C LEU A 70 -2.57 -0.29 8.89
N ILE A 71 -1.97 -1.30 8.28
CA ILE A 71 -1.68 -2.59 8.90
C ILE A 71 -0.85 -2.40 10.17
N ALA A 72 0.25 -1.63 10.09
CA ALA A 72 1.10 -1.32 11.23
C ALA A 72 0.33 -0.62 12.36
N ARG A 73 -0.72 0.15 12.05
CA ARG A 73 -1.54 0.82 13.07
C ARG A 73 -2.44 -0.13 13.86
N ILE A 74 -2.82 -1.27 13.29
CA ILE A 74 -3.78 -2.20 13.92
C ILE A 74 -3.15 -3.51 14.38
N ASP A 75 -2.01 -3.92 13.82
CA ASP A 75 -1.25 -5.11 14.21
C ASP A 75 0.05 -4.71 14.93
N ALA A 76 0.10 -4.92 16.25
CA ALA A 76 1.25 -4.57 17.07
C ALA A 76 2.53 -5.34 16.70
N ILE A 77 2.41 -6.61 16.29
CA ILE A 77 3.56 -7.43 15.91
C ILE A 77 4.13 -6.90 14.59
N GLN A 78 3.28 -6.67 13.59
CA GLN A 78 3.75 -6.11 12.31
C GLN A 78 4.34 -4.72 12.48
N ARG A 79 3.79 -3.87 13.36
CA ARG A 79 4.37 -2.56 13.69
C ARG A 79 5.81 -2.67 14.20
N GLU A 80 6.03 -3.56 15.17
CA GLU A 80 7.36 -3.77 15.76
C GLU A 80 8.33 -4.28 14.69
N LYS A 81 7.91 -5.26 13.88
CA LYS A 81 8.74 -5.82 12.81
C LYS A 81 9.02 -4.86 11.66
N PHE A 82 8.12 -3.95 11.33
CA PHE A 82 8.41 -2.91 10.34
C PHE A 82 9.39 -1.84 10.87
N ALA A 83 9.43 -1.60 12.18
CA ALA A 83 10.39 -0.69 12.80
C ALA A 83 11.78 -1.31 12.98
N GLU A 84 11.86 -2.65 13.03
CA GLU A 84 13.12 -3.38 13.06
C GLU A 84 13.75 -3.43 11.65
N ASP A 85 14.86 -2.74 11.46
CA ASP A 85 15.70 -2.98 10.28
C ASP A 85 16.56 -4.23 10.50
N HIS A 86 16.14 -5.33 9.90
CA HIS A 86 16.84 -6.62 9.92
C HIS A 86 17.98 -6.72 8.90
N THR A 87 18.17 -5.71 8.06
CA THR A 87 19.16 -5.70 6.98
C THR A 87 20.40 -4.87 7.33
N MET A 88 20.32 -4.02 8.34
CA MET A 88 21.44 -3.20 8.82
C MET A 88 21.72 -3.45 10.31
N GLU A 89 23.01 -3.40 10.67
CA GLU A 89 23.43 -3.36 12.06
C GLU A 89 22.80 -2.16 12.77
N ALA A 90 22.46 -2.30 14.05
CA ALA A 90 21.76 -1.26 14.80
C ALA A 90 22.48 0.11 14.78
N SER A 91 23.81 0.09 14.64
CA SER A 91 24.67 1.27 14.52
C SER A 91 24.55 2.02 13.18
N GLU A 92 24.05 1.37 12.14
CA GLU A 92 24.01 1.91 10.76
C GLU A 92 22.60 2.26 10.31
N ARG A 93 21.59 1.97 11.14
CA ARG A 93 20.20 2.37 10.90
C ARG A 93 20.09 3.89 10.91
N ILE A 94 19.43 4.46 9.91
CA ILE A 94 19.03 5.87 9.94
C ILE A 94 17.98 6.01 11.04
N ALA A 95 18.38 6.53 12.20
CA ALA A 95 17.42 6.94 13.21
C ALA A 95 16.50 8.00 12.58
N GLY A 96 15.20 7.75 12.55
CA GLY A 96 14.21 8.75 12.17
C GLY A 96 14.43 9.99 13.02
N GLY A 97 15.09 11.00 12.45
CA GLY A 97 15.30 12.28 13.10
C GLY A 97 13.95 12.94 13.34
N GLU A 98 13.79 13.56 14.50
CA GLU A 98 12.56 14.21 15.00
C GLU A 98 12.10 15.43 14.19
N ASP A 99 12.42 15.53 12.89
CA ASP A 99 12.07 16.70 12.06
C ASP A 99 11.15 16.31 10.89
N GLU A 100 9.86 16.12 11.21
CA GLU A 100 8.73 16.01 10.28
C GLU A 100 8.51 17.27 9.41
N SER A 101 9.32 18.34 9.53
CA SER A 101 9.01 19.62 8.90
C SER A 101 9.37 19.75 7.40
N LYS A 102 9.95 18.72 6.77
CA LYS A 102 10.44 18.84 5.37
C LYS A 102 10.31 17.62 4.45
N VAL A 103 9.30 16.76 4.63
CA VAL A 103 8.97 15.81 3.56
C VAL A 103 8.12 16.53 2.51
N LEU A 104 8.79 17.11 1.50
CA LEU A 104 8.13 17.63 0.30
C LEU A 104 7.65 16.43 -0.53
N THR A 105 6.36 16.09 -0.41
CA THR A 105 5.70 15.18 -1.34
C THR A 105 5.49 15.87 -2.68
N VAL A 106 5.44 15.12 -3.78
CA VAL A 106 5.30 15.68 -5.14
C VAL A 106 4.05 16.56 -5.27
N GLY A 107 2.99 16.25 -4.51
CA GLY A 107 1.79 17.08 -4.41
C GLY A 107 2.02 18.51 -3.88
N SER A 108 3.08 18.76 -3.10
CA SER A 108 3.42 20.09 -2.56
C SER A 108 4.08 21.03 -3.58
N MET A 109 4.55 20.51 -4.73
CA MET A 109 5.26 21.29 -5.75
C MET A 109 4.36 21.83 -6.87
N LEU A 110 3.11 21.37 -6.98
CA LEU A 110 2.20 21.74 -8.09
C LEU A 110 1.08 22.72 -7.73
N GLY A 111 1.13 23.35 -6.55
CA GLY A 111 0.03 24.18 -6.06
C GLY A 111 0.42 25.57 -5.56
N ARG A 112 0.94 26.45 -6.43
CA ARG A 112 0.86 27.93 -6.25
C ARG A 112 0.87 28.61 -7.62
N LYS A 113 -0.33 28.94 -8.12
CA LYS A 113 -0.53 30.04 -9.07
C LYS A 113 -0.69 31.34 -8.30
#